data_AF-A0A0L6JXU8-F1
#
_entry.id   AF-A0A0L6JXU8-F1
#
_cell.length_a   1.000
_cell.length_b   1.000
_cell.length_c   1.000
_cell.angle_alpha   90.00
_cell.angle_beta   90.00
_cell.angle_gamma   90.00
#
_symmetry.space_group_name_H-M   'P 1'
#
loop_
_entity.id
_entity.type
_entity.pdbx_description
1 polymer ?
#
loop_
_entity_poly.entity_id
_entity_poly.type
_entity_poly.pdbx_seq_one_letter_code
_entity_poly.pdbx_strand_id
1 'polypeptide(L)'
;MLEVKRSGYYAWDKRLESKRSIRERNLTELVKKEFYENKQIPGSVKIAEMLSKPESPVNRKTISKIMRNNGWKSCEYLKSLFGSGLQSHIHEKYQKINF
;
A
#
# COMPACT_ATOMS: atom_id res chain seq x y z
N MET A 1 2.87 33.01 -21.63
CA MET A 1 2.45 33.58 -20.33
C MET A 1 1.27 32.74 -19.84
N LEU A 2 1.32 32.16 -18.64
CA LEU A 2 0.19 31.38 -18.10
C LEU A 2 -0.92 32.38 -17.71
N GLU A 3 -2.10 32.29 -18.33
CA GLU A 3 -3.26 33.17 -18.08
C GLU A 3 -3.97 32.85 -16.74
N VAL A 4 -3.22 32.70 -15.66
CA VAL A 4 -3.77 32.50 -14.32
C VAL A 4 -3.60 33.77 -13.49
N LYS A 5 -4.66 34.16 -12.77
CA LYS A 5 -4.57 35.25 -11.79
C LYS A 5 -3.55 34.88 -10.70
N ARG A 6 -2.79 35.87 -10.20
CA ARG A 6 -1.73 35.68 -9.18
C ARG A 6 -2.20 34.87 -7.97
N SER A 7 -3.44 35.06 -7.52
CA SER A 7 -4.04 34.30 -6.41
C SER A 7 -4.19 32.80 -6.70
N GLY A 8 -4.50 32.42 -7.94
CA GLY A 8 -4.62 31.01 -8.34
C GLY A 8 -3.27 30.30 -8.38
N TYR A 9 -2.21 31.00 -8.82
CA TYR A 9 -0.84 30.47 -8.83
C TYR A 9 -0.36 30.10 -7.42
N TYR A 10 -0.47 31.03 -6.46
CA TYR A 10 -0.04 30.77 -5.07
C TYR A 10 -0.97 29.82 -4.30
N ALA A 11 -2.26 29.73 -4.67
CA ALA A 11 -3.18 28.77 -4.08
C ALA A 11 -2.89 27.31 -4.49
N TRP A 12 -2.35 27.11 -5.69
CA TRP A 12 -1.88 25.80 -6.14
C TRP A 12 -0.56 25.42 -5.45
N ASP A 13 0.39 26.35 -5.40
CA ASP A 13 1.71 26.16 -4.78
C ASP A 13 1.62 25.81 -3.29
N LYS A 14 0.74 26.48 -2.53
CA LYS A 14 0.58 26.27 -1.08
C LYS A 14 -0.49 25.25 -0.71
N ARG A 15 -0.97 24.42 -1.64
CA ARG A 15 -2.07 23.48 -1.36
C ARG A 15 -1.62 22.40 -0.36
N LEU A 16 -2.19 22.47 0.84
CA LEU A 16 -2.05 21.45 1.89
C LEU A 16 -2.57 20.08 1.40
N GLU A 17 -2.03 19.00 1.99
CA GLU A 17 -2.51 17.65 1.68
C GLU A 17 -4.01 17.53 1.92
N SER A 18 -4.71 16.94 0.95
CA SER A 18 -6.13 16.66 1.11
C SER A 18 -6.36 15.59 2.18
N LYS A 19 -7.50 15.64 2.87
CA LYS A 19 -7.91 14.61 3.83
C LYS A 19 -7.86 13.19 3.23
N ARG A 20 -8.14 13.07 1.94
CA ARG A 20 -8.04 11.80 1.19
C ARG A 20 -6.60 11.30 1.08
N SER A 21 -5.67 12.20 0.75
CA SER A 21 -4.24 11.88 0.65
C SER A 21 -3.69 11.39 1.98
N ILE A 22 -4.03 12.09 3.07
CA ILE A 22 -3.63 11.70 4.43
C ILE A 22 -4.18 10.32 4.77
N ARG A 23 -5.47 10.07 4.51
CA ARG A 23 -6.08 8.75 4.74
C ARG A 23 -5.42 7.64 3.93
N GLU A 24 -5.09 7.91 2.67
CA GLU A 24 -4.41 6.95 1.79
C GLU A 24 -3.02 6.61 2.34
N ARG A 25 -2.21 7.61 2.71
CA ARG A 25 -0.89 7.41 3.33
C ARG A 25 -0.98 6.58 4.60
N ASN A 26 -1.85 6.95 5.53
CA ASN A 26 -2.03 6.23 6.79
C ASN A 26 -2.46 4.77 6.55
N LEU A 27 -3.37 4.54 5.60
CA LEU A 27 -3.81 3.19 5.24
C LEU A 27 -2.67 2.39 4.60
N THR A 28 -1.86 3.01 3.74
CA THR A 28 -0.69 2.39 3.13
C THR A 28 0.34 1.95 4.18
N GLU A 29 0.59 2.76 5.21
CA GLU A 29 1.49 2.40 6.30
C GLU A 29 0.97 1.22 7.13
N LEU A 30 -0.32 1.19 7.45
CA LEU A 30 -0.95 0.07 8.16
C LEU A 30 -0.85 -1.23 7.34
N VAL A 31 -1.16 -1.17 6.05
CA VAL A 31 -1.01 -2.32 5.14
C VAL A 31 0.44 -2.78 5.07
N LYS A 32 1.39 -1.83 5.00
CA LYS A 32 2.82 -2.13 4.99
C LYS A 32 3.20 -2.97 6.21
N LYS A 33 2.84 -2.47 7.39
CA LYS A 33 3.16 -3.10 8.67
C LYS A 33 2.62 -4.53 8.75
N GLU A 34 1.32 -4.71 8.52
CA GLU A 34 0.67 -6.02 8.55
C GLU A 34 1.26 -6.98 7.51
N PHE A 35 1.58 -6.48 6.31
CA PHE A 35 2.13 -7.31 5.25
C PHE A 35 3.52 -7.87 5.60
N TYR A 36 4.39 -7.05 6.18
CA TYR A 36 5.73 -7.49 6.57
C TYR A 36 5.73 -8.31 7.86
N GLU A 37 4.91 -7.97 8.86
CA GLU A 37 4.76 -8.75 10.10
C GLU A 37 4.28 -10.18 9.80
N ASN A 38 3.36 -10.33 8.85
CA ASN A 38 2.84 -11.64 8.42
C ASN A 38 3.66 -12.30 7.30
N LYS A 39 4.96 -11.97 7.18
CA LYS A 39 5.92 -12.58 6.23
C LYS A 39 5.47 -12.55 4.77
N GLN A 40 4.70 -11.54 4.37
CA GLN A 40 4.18 -11.37 3.00
C GLN A 40 3.25 -12.50 2.54
N ILE A 41 2.74 -13.31 3.47
CA ILE A 41 1.80 -14.40 3.19
C ILE A 41 0.42 -13.86 2.80
N PRO A 42 -0.21 -12.93 3.54
CA PRO A 42 -1.59 -12.56 3.27
C PRO A 42 -1.72 -11.73 1.98
N GLY A 43 -2.75 -12.04 1.20
CA GLY A 43 -3.19 -11.23 0.06
C GLY A 43 -4.14 -10.11 0.47
N SER A 44 -4.66 -9.37 -0.52
CA SER A 44 -5.50 -8.19 -0.27
C SER A 44 -6.80 -8.49 0.46
N VAL A 45 -7.35 -9.71 0.32
CA VAL A 45 -8.56 -10.15 1.04
C VAL A 45 -8.28 -10.26 2.54
N LYS A 46 -7.30 -11.08 2.92
CA LYS A 46 -6.92 -11.32 4.32
C LYS A 46 -6.48 -10.03 5.03
N ILE A 47 -5.72 -9.18 4.35
CA ILE A 47 -5.32 -7.88 4.90
C ILE A 47 -6.54 -6.98 5.12
N ALA A 48 -7.50 -6.97 4.18
CA ALA A 48 -8.71 -6.16 4.36
C ALA A 48 -9.56 -6.67 5.53
N GLU A 49 -9.67 -7.99 5.73
CA GLU A 49 -10.36 -8.58 6.87
C GLU A 49 -9.66 -8.24 8.20
N MET A 50 -8.33 -8.33 8.25
CA MET A 50 -7.55 -7.97 9.44
C MET A 50 -7.66 -6.48 9.81
N LEU A 51 -7.66 -5.60 8.80
CA LEU A 51 -7.74 -4.15 9.01
C LEU A 51 -9.17 -3.64 9.16
N SER A 52 -10.18 -4.40 8.74
CA SER A 52 -11.57 -3.97 8.81
C SER A 52 -12.07 -4.05 10.25
N LYS A 53 -12.27 -2.87 10.84
CA LYS A 53 -12.87 -2.71 12.17
C LYS A 53 -14.33 -2.27 12.02
N PRO A 54 -15.22 -2.60 12.98
CA PRO A 54 -16.62 -2.16 12.94
C PRO A 54 -16.77 -0.63 12.82
N GLU A 55 -15.85 0.12 13.41
CA GLU A 55 -15.84 1.59 13.37
C GLU A 55 -15.27 2.18 12.07
N SER A 56 -14.46 1.42 11.34
CA SER A 56 -13.82 1.88 10.09
C SER A 56 -13.66 0.71 9.11
N PRO A 57 -14.71 0.39 8.33
CA PRO A 57 -14.63 -0.67 7.34
C PRO A 57 -13.64 -0.30 6.23
N VAL A 58 -12.78 -1.25 5.88
CA VAL A 58 -11.79 -1.09 4.82
C VAL A 58 -12.21 -1.92 3.61
N ASN A 59 -12.39 -1.28 2.46
CA ASN A 59 -12.75 -1.98 1.24
C ASN A 59 -11.54 -2.75 0.67
N ARG A 60 -11.73 -4.04 0.39
CA ARG A 60 -10.78 -4.91 -0.33
C ARG A 60 -10.21 -4.26 -1.59
N LYS A 61 -11.03 -3.55 -2.38
CA LYS A 61 -10.58 -2.88 -3.61
C LYS A 61 -9.51 -1.82 -3.32
N THR A 62 -9.65 -1.10 -2.21
CA THR A 62 -8.68 -0.10 -1.77
C THR A 62 -7.35 -0.76 -1.41
N ILE A 63 -7.38 -1.84 -0.63
CA ILE A 63 -6.16 -2.60 -0.28
C ILE A 63 -5.50 -3.17 -1.54
N SER A 64 -6.28 -3.74 -2.45
CA SER A 64 -5.78 -4.29 -3.71
C SER A 64 -5.08 -3.22 -4.56
N LYS A 65 -5.62 -1.99 -4.59
CA LYS A 65 -5.00 -0.86 -5.28
C LYS A 65 -3.69 -0.44 -4.62
N ILE A 66 -3.67 -0.32 -3.29
CA ILE A 66 -2.45 0.02 -2.53
C ILE A 66 -1.36 -1.01 -2.77
N MET A 67 -1.68 -2.30 -2.65
CA MET A 67 -0.73 -3.38 -2.90
C MET A 67 -0.19 -3.34 -4.32
N ARG A 68 -1.05 -3.12 -5.33
CA ARG A 68 -0.63 -3.02 -6.73
C ARG A 68 0.29 -1.82 -6.98
N ASN A 69 -0.04 -0.66 -6.42
CA ASN A 69 0.77 0.56 -6.56
C ASN A 69 2.16 0.38 -5.94
N ASN A 70 2.26 -0.37 -4.85
CA ASN A 70 3.51 -0.60 -4.14
C ASN A 70 4.26 -1.87 -4.59
N GLY A 71 3.72 -2.61 -5.58
CA GLY A 71 4.32 -3.86 -6.06
C GLY A 71 4.25 -5.02 -5.06
N TRP A 72 3.43 -4.92 -4.01
CA TRP A 72 3.26 -5.97 -3.00
C TRP A 72 2.42 -7.11 -3.54
N LYS A 73 2.99 -8.32 -3.52
CA LYS A 73 2.35 -9.56 -3.97
C LYS A 73 2.40 -10.58 -2.86
N SER A 74 1.29 -11.26 -2.62
CA SER A 74 1.25 -12.36 -1.66
C SER A 74 2.20 -13.46 -2.09
N CYS A 75 2.85 -14.08 -1.11
CA CYS A 75 3.73 -15.20 -1.33
C CYS A 75 3.00 -16.41 -1.96
N GLU A 76 1.70 -16.58 -1.67
CA GLU A 76 0.86 -17.61 -2.30
C GLU A 76 0.73 -17.41 -3.81
N TYR A 77 0.53 -16.16 -4.23
CA TYR A 77 0.51 -15.77 -5.64
C TYR A 77 1.88 -15.95 -6.32
N LEU A 78 2.97 -15.70 -5.60
CA LEU A 78 4.32 -15.94 -6.13
C LEU A 78 4.62 -17.43 -6.28
N LYS A 79 4.18 -18.27 -5.33
CA LYS A 79 4.29 -19.73 -5.42
C LYS A 79 3.59 -20.28 -6.66
N SER A 80 2.39 -19.79 -6.97
CA SER A 80 1.66 -20.24 -8.16
C SER A 80 2.34 -19.84 -9.48
N LEU A 81 3.18 -18.79 -9.47
CA LEU A 81 3.86 -18.29 -10.66
C LEU A 81 5.24 -18.94 -10.89
N PHE A 82 6.00 -19.19 -9.82
CA PHE A 82 7.41 -19.57 -9.92
C PHE A 82 7.73 -20.97 -9.38
N GLY A 83 6.73 -21.68 -8.83
CA GLY A 83 6.94 -22.94 -8.12
C GLY A 83 7.51 -22.73 -6.71
N SER A 84 7.35 -23.72 -5.84
CA SER A 84 7.65 -23.65 -4.40
C SER A 84 9.13 -23.37 -4.04
N GLY A 85 10.06 -23.49 -4.99
CA GLY A 85 11.51 -23.52 -4.74
C GLY A 85 12.21 -22.17 -4.54
N LEU A 86 11.58 -21.03 -4.87
CA LEU A 86 12.23 -19.70 -4.79
C LEU A 86 11.94 -18.93 -3.49
N GLN A 87 11.28 -19.57 -2.52
CA GLN A 87 10.67 -18.97 -1.34
C GLN A 87 11.64 -18.26 -0.38
N SER A 88 12.80 -18.85 -0.10
CA SER A 88 13.70 -18.42 0.99
C SER A 88 14.57 -17.22 0.61
N HIS A 89 15.10 -17.21 -0.61
CA HIS A 89 15.99 -16.14 -1.10
C HIS A 89 15.25 -14.80 -1.30
N ILE A 90 13.97 -14.87 -1.71
CA ILE A 90 13.11 -13.70 -1.93
C ILE A 90 12.84 -13.01 -0.59
N HIS A 91 12.49 -13.75 0.47
CA HIS A 91 12.23 -13.20 1.81
C HIS A 91 13.44 -12.44 2.37
N GLU A 92 14.63 -13.03 2.30
CA GLU A 92 15.87 -12.45 2.82
C GLU A 92 16.29 -11.17 2.07
N LYS A 93 16.08 -11.12 0.75
CA LYS A 93 16.39 -9.96 -0.09
C LYS A 93 15.50 -8.75 0.23
N TYR A 94 14.21 -8.96 0.52
CA TYR A 94 13.28 -7.87 0.84
C TYR A 94 13.39 -7.35 2.28
N GLN A 95 13.91 -8.16 3.21
CA GLN A 95 14.17 -7.76 4.60
C GLN A 95 15.41 -6.86 4.75
N LYS A 96 16.44 -7.06 3.91
CA LYS A 96 17.68 -6.27 3.90
C LYS A 96 17.57 -4.89 3.22
N ILE A 97 16.51 -4.64 2.44
CA ILE A 97 16.31 -3.39 1.68
C ILE A 97 15.48 -2.34 2.46
N ASN A 98 14.88 -2.71 3.58
CA ASN A 98 13.95 -1.85 4.34
C ASN A 98 14.39 -1.58 5.79
N PHE A 99 15.67 -1.77 6.13
CA PHE A 99 16.31 -1.34 7.37
C PHE A 99 17.36 -0.26 7.08
#